data_AF-A0A7Y5SJM9-F1
#
_entry.id   AF-A0A7Y5SJM9-F1
#
_cell.length_a   1.000
_cell.length_b   1.000
_cell.length_c   1.000
_cell.angle_alpha   90.00
_cell.angle_beta   90.00
_cell.angle_gamma   90.00
#
_symmetry.space_group_name_H-M   'P 1'
#
loop_
_entity.id
_entity.type
_entity.pdbx_description
1 polymer ?
#
loop_
_entity_poly.entity_id
_entity_poly.type
_entity_poly.pdbx_seq_one_letter_code
_entity_poly.pdbx_strand_id
1 'polypeptide(L)'
;MDRKAKRYRLSVVCAAVTLFLGSTGATAARGAASLTLDGDTDRNGIVDGSAAERSRKSYASVIVICNCDRDEPASLAGPSQPDCFDRIVNGAEDWKDLEPLILRRSLSPPEAEIWLRIENGSLDDVELGQRIRVFNDRGREVLGPSGGDSYHLSAAETASLADGDLTYYAEGLSFATSVRLSVLVGPSEQDYLSIETAPLILTPQTQRPRAVYVARPSAVASSATNLAYVERFRKAAASCGAAVRLLPTREDAWIEDEIAWGYTESPRRRLDVVFHFPRNEELTGEVRKLLGPDLGWCEAYDDSGPSGDSLNHGGNVEVAPPTPAFPLGRIYYGSIAVHDDPLNSYLPRRFDARLHAFFVRQGVQPPIELHTNWLAVGHIDEVAAFVPRGDAPGSLLLLASPKLGFDLLGKLDRDAELDARYRAWIAQLHRVEDFFSATTLGRSLRQYNIDVDERIFGSDHAAPSPSSIKGILKSELGLAETDILEVPAVFFNDAGPAFESRWGARAIIPCAANSCPLGRTLLVADMLLPAFRDRVEADLQSYRLVPAWLDDWALHVPYGGVHCNSSVRREAFTHRWWENREFRSP
;
A
#
# COMPACT_ATOMS: atom_id res chain seq x y z
N MET A 1 -32.77 -32.10 -28.40
CA MET A 1 -32.06 -33.08 -27.55
C MET A 1 -31.49 -32.34 -26.35
N ASP A 2 -31.88 -32.86 -25.19
CA ASP A 2 -31.84 -32.33 -23.84
C ASP A 2 -30.41 -32.06 -23.31
N ARG A 3 -30.17 -30.90 -22.67
CA ARG A 3 -29.03 -30.69 -21.75
C ARG A 3 -29.50 -29.98 -20.49
N LYS A 4 -29.60 -30.79 -19.45
CA LYS A 4 -30.04 -30.52 -18.08
C LYS A 4 -29.15 -29.53 -17.35
N ALA A 5 -29.78 -28.53 -16.74
CA ALA A 5 -29.24 -27.75 -15.64
C ALA A 5 -29.21 -28.61 -14.35
N LYS A 6 -28.05 -28.72 -13.70
CA LYS A 6 -27.93 -29.29 -12.35
C LYS A 6 -28.12 -28.16 -11.33
N ARG A 7 -29.30 -28.11 -10.70
CA ARG A 7 -29.55 -27.37 -9.46
C ARG A 7 -29.06 -28.21 -8.28
N TYR A 8 -28.13 -27.70 -7.49
CA TYR A 8 -27.81 -28.25 -6.17
C TYR A 8 -28.93 -27.87 -5.19
N ARG A 9 -29.59 -28.87 -4.60
CA ARG A 9 -30.57 -28.69 -3.51
C ARG A 9 -29.82 -28.64 -2.18
N LEU A 10 -30.00 -27.54 -1.45
CA LEU A 10 -29.61 -27.42 -0.05
C LEU A 10 -30.62 -28.19 0.80
N SER A 11 -30.16 -29.23 1.50
CA SER A 11 -30.99 -30.02 2.42
C SER A 11 -31.09 -29.27 3.75
N VAL A 12 -32.26 -28.70 4.04
CA VAL A 12 -32.60 -28.15 5.35
C VAL A 12 -32.97 -29.32 6.28
N VAL A 13 -32.13 -29.60 7.26
CA VAL A 13 -32.46 -30.51 8.37
C VAL A 13 -33.13 -29.68 9.46
N CYS A 14 -34.46 -29.77 9.55
CA CYS A 14 -35.21 -29.28 10.71
C CYS A 14 -34.99 -30.23 11.90
N ALA A 15 -34.28 -29.79 12.92
CA ALA A 15 -34.27 -30.45 14.22
C ALA A 15 -35.55 -30.08 14.99
N ALA A 16 -36.34 -31.09 15.35
CA ALA A 16 -37.55 -30.95 16.14
C ALA A 16 -37.19 -30.62 17.61
N VAL A 17 -37.77 -29.54 18.14
CA VAL A 17 -37.72 -29.20 19.57
C VAL A 17 -38.84 -29.94 20.28
N THR A 18 -38.48 -30.92 21.11
CA THR A 18 -39.42 -31.60 22.02
C THR A 18 -39.39 -30.89 23.37
N LEU A 19 -40.47 -30.18 23.70
CA LEU A 19 -40.72 -29.59 25.02
C LEU A 19 -41.08 -30.69 26.03
N PHE A 20 -40.18 -30.97 26.98
CA PHE A 20 -40.53 -31.70 28.21
C PHE A 20 -40.73 -30.70 29.35
N LEU A 21 -41.99 -30.55 29.79
CA LEU A 21 -42.36 -29.87 31.03
C LEU A 21 -42.10 -30.82 32.21
N GLY A 22 -40.99 -30.60 32.93
CA GLY A 22 -40.68 -31.26 34.20
C GLY A 22 -40.79 -30.28 35.37
N SER A 23 -41.60 -30.63 36.35
CA SER A 23 -41.93 -29.83 37.54
C SER A 23 -40.81 -29.78 38.59
N THR A 24 -40.54 -28.55 39.06
CA THR A 24 -40.12 -28.12 40.41
C THR A 24 -39.21 -29.03 41.26
N GLY A 25 -37.96 -28.60 41.37
CA GLY A 25 -37.08 -28.88 42.51
C GLY A 25 -36.06 -27.74 42.61
N ALA A 26 -36.42 -26.65 43.30
CA ALA A 26 -35.56 -25.50 43.51
C ALA A 26 -34.46 -25.85 44.53
N THR A 27 -33.35 -26.40 44.05
CA THR A 27 -32.05 -26.18 44.68
C THR A 27 -31.44 -24.94 44.03
N ALA A 28 -31.28 -23.87 44.82
CA ALA A 28 -30.48 -22.74 44.41
C ALA A 28 -29.03 -23.23 44.24
N ALA A 29 -28.70 -23.66 43.03
CA ALA A 29 -27.31 -23.79 42.62
C ALA A 29 -26.69 -22.40 42.81
N ARG A 30 -25.71 -22.28 43.71
CA ARG A 30 -24.78 -21.16 43.69
C ARG A 30 -24.24 -21.11 42.26
N GLY A 31 -24.67 -20.13 41.47
CA GLY A 31 -24.20 -20.00 40.09
C GLY A 31 -22.69 -19.96 40.13
N ALA A 32 -22.04 -20.88 39.41
CA ALA A 32 -20.60 -20.79 39.20
C ALA A 32 -20.33 -19.39 38.63
N ALA A 33 -19.44 -18.63 39.28
CA ALA A 33 -19.09 -17.30 38.81
C ALA A 33 -18.45 -17.45 37.42
N SER A 34 -19.12 -16.94 36.40
CA SER A 34 -18.56 -16.88 35.04
C SER A 34 -17.42 -15.87 35.02
N LEU A 35 -16.31 -16.24 34.40
CA LEU A 35 -15.21 -15.31 34.13
C LEU A 35 -15.60 -14.43 32.95
N THR A 36 -15.18 -13.16 32.96
CA THR A 36 -15.44 -12.20 31.89
C THR A 36 -14.12 -11.65 31.38
N LEU A 37 -13.96 -11.63 30.06
CA LEU A 37 -12.80 -11.07 29.39
C LEU A 37 -13.22 -9.80 28.65
N ASP A 38 -12.69 -8.65 29.06
CA ASP A 38 -13.01 -7.33 28.51
C ASP A 38 -11.85 -6.80 27.64
N GLY A 39 -12.19 -6.01 26.63
CA GLY A 39 -11.29 -5.29 25.74
C GLY A 39 -12.04 -4.17 25.01
N ASP A 40 -11.32 -3.29 24.30
CA ASP A 40 -11.90 -2.11 23.63
C ASP A 40 -12.65 -2.52 22.35
N THR A 41 -13.81 -3.15 22.52
CA THR A 41 -14.65 -3.65 21.41
C THR A 41 -15.63 -2.61 20.89
N ASP A 42 -15.86 -1.52 21.64
CA ASP A 42 -16.64 -0.37 21.20
C ASP A 42 -15.78 0.72 20.53
N ARG A 43 -14.45 0.56 20.59
CA ARG A 43 -13.41 1.28 19.84
C ARG A 43 -13.31 2.75 20.27
N ASN A 44 -13.37 2.98 21.58
CA ASN A 44 -13.29 4.31 22.18
C ASN A 44 -11.88 4.64 22.72
N GLY A 45 -10.97 3.67 22.71
CA GLY A 45 -9.58 3.78 23.15
C GLY A 45 -9.35 3.39 24.62
N ILE A 46 -10.37 2.95 25.35
CA ILE A 46 -10.31 2.64 26.78
C ILE A 46 -11.05 1.33 27.03
N VAL A 47 -10.50 0.48 27.90
CA VAL A 47 -11.18 -0.74 28.37
C VAL A 47 -11.88 -0.45 29.70
N ASP A 48 -13.18 -0.23 29.68
CA ASP A 48 -13.96 0.26 30.83
C ASP A 48 -15.02 -0.74 31.34
N GLY A 49 -15.22 -1.86 30.65
CA GLY A 49 -16.16 -2.91 31.00
C GLY A 49 -17.62 -2.52 30.80
N SER A 50 -17.87 -1.46 30.02
CA SER A 50 -19.19 -0.94 29.73
C SER A 50 -20.10 -1.97 29.07
N ALA A 51 -21.40 -1.67 29.08
CA ALA A 51 -22.37 -2.50 28.35
C ALA A 51 -22.12 -2.51 26.83
N ALA A 52 -21.46 -1.48 26.29
CA ALA A 52 -21.08 -1.41 24.88
C ALA A 52 -20.01 -2.45 24.55
N GLU A 53 -19.01 -2.62 25.43
CA GLU A 53 -17.94 -3.61 25.24
C GLU A 53 -18.44 -5.06 25.31
N ARG A 54 -19.52 -5.31 26.04
CA ARG A 54 -20.12 -6.65 26.23
C ARG A 54 -20.99 -7.10 25.05
N SER A 55 -21.11 -6.29 24.00
CA SER A 55 -21.91 -6.59 22.81
C SER A 55 -21.22 -7.63 21.93
N ARG A 56 -21.67 -8.90 22.00
CA ARG A 56 -21.17 -10.06 21.22
C ARG A 56 -21.47 -10.03 19.71
N LYS A 57 -21.42 -8.87 19.08
CA LYS A 57 -21.63 -8.75 17.64
C LYS A 57 -20.33 -9.10 16.92
N SER A 58 -20.43 -9.78 15.79
CA SER A 58 -19.27 -10.25 14.99
C SER A 58 -18.33 -9.13 14.51
N TYR A 59 -18.72 -7.85 14.65
CA TYR A 59 -17.93 -6.67 14.29
C TYR A 59 -17.41 -5.88 15.49
N ALA A 60 -17.58 -6.39 16.71
CA ALA A 60 -17.08 -5.81 17.96
C ALA A 60 -15.72 -6.43 18.32
N SER A 61 -14.79 -6.45 17.36
CA SER A 61 -13.43 -6.91 17.58
C SER A 61 -12.60 -5.83 18.28
N VAL A 62 -11.75 -6.28 19.19
CA VAL A 62 -10.63 -5.50 19.70
C VAL A 62 -9.63 -5.32 18.55
N ILE A 63 -9.10 -4.12 18.38
CA ILE A 63 -8.12 -3.83 17.32
C ILE A 63 -6.76 -3.63 17.96
N VAL A 64 -5.78 -4.44 17.54
CA VAL A 64 -4.36 -4.25 17.89
C VAL A 64 -3.62 -3.70 16.67
N ILE A 65 -2.58 -2.90 16.88
CA ILE A 65 -1.66 -2.55 15.80
C ILE A 65 -0.63 -3.66 15.60
N CYS A 66 -0.07 -3.75 14.39
CA CYS A 66 1.19 -4.47 14.22
C CYS A 66 2.30 -3.62 14.84
N ASN A 67 2.96 -4.11 15.90
CA ASN A 67 3.99 -3.37 16.65
C ASN A 67 5.31 -3.30 15.88
N CYS A 68 5.25 -2.60 14.75
CA CYS A 68 6.25 -2.69 13.69
C CYS A 68 7.25 -1.52 13.70
N ASP A 69 7.18 -0.64 14.70
CA ASP A 69 8.17 0.40 14.95
C ASP A 69 9.25 -0.06 15.93
N ARG A 70 10.04 0.90 16.41
CA ARG A 70 11.15 0.62 17.31
C ARG A 70 11.28 1.75 18.33
N ASP A 71 10.78 1.51 19.52
CA ASP A 71 10.82 2.51 20.60
C ASP A 71 12.15 2.58 21.34
N GLU A 72 12.97 1.54 21.20
CA GLU A 72 14.31 1.54 21.74
C GLU A 72 15.21 2.63 21.11
N PRO A 73 16.02 3.33 21.92
CA PRO A 73 17.01 4.26 21.37
C PRO A 73 18.00 3.53 20.46
N ALA A 74 18.25 4.09 19.28
CA ALA A 74 19.19 3.57 18.28
C ALA A 74 20.64 3.34 18.81
N SER A 75 20.98 3.85 20.00
CA SER A 75 22.25 3.63 20.68
C SER A 75 22.41 2.21 21.28
N LEU A 76 21.35 1.41 21.36
CA LEU A 76 21.44 0.02 21.79
C LEU A 76 21.99 -0.83 20.63
N ALA A 77 23.14 -1.48 20.88
CA ALA A 77 23.84 -2.28 19.89
C ALA A 77 23.04 -3.55 19.56
N GLY A 78 22.47 -3.61 18.36
CA GLY A 78 21.70 -4.74 17.84
C GLY A 78 21.23 -4.48 16.41
N PRO A 79 20.80 -5.51 15.65
CA PRO A 79 20.16 -5.30 14.35
C PRO A 79 18.92 -4.40 14.52
N SER A 80 18.71 -3.46 13.61
CA SER A 80 17.54 -2.57 13.64
C SER A 80 16.30 -3.34 13.20
N GLN A 81 15.66 -4.01 14.17
CA GLN A 81 14.44 -4.77 13.98
C GLN A 81 13.27 -4.08 14.68
N PRO A 82 12.05 -4.23 14.15
CA PRO A 82 10.84 -3.82 14.85
C PRO A 82 10.62 -4.54 16.17
N ASP A 83 9.88 -3.91 17.09
CA ASP A 83 9.62 -4.45 18.43
C ASP A 83 8.86 -5.79 18.39
N CYS A 84 7.97 -5.99 17.39
CA CYS A 84 7.29 -7.28 17.19
C CYS A 84 8.22 -8.47 16.88
N PHE A 85 9.50 -8.24 16.51
CA PHE A 85 10.45 -9.32 16.21
C PHE A 85 11.04 -10.01 17.44
N ASP A 86 11.09 -9.33 18.59
CA ASP A 86 11.63 -9.93 19.82
C ASP A 86 10.52 -10.28 20.82
N ARG A 87 10.84 -10.44 22.11
CA ARG A 87 9.89 -10.86 23.15
C ARG A 87 9.91 -9.92 24.35
N ILE A 88 10.51 -8.75 24.18
CA ILE A 88 10.90 -7.86 25.26
C ILE A 88 10.02 -6.64 25.13
N VAL A 89 9.21 -6.38 26.17
CA VAL A 89 8.52 -5.10 26.27
C VAL A 89 9.46 -4.09 26.94
N ASN A 90 9.99 -3.13 26.20
CA ASN A 90 11.12 -2.28 26.63
C ASN A 90 10.78 -0.77 26.66
N GLY A 91 10.70 -0.23 27.88
CA GLY A 91 10.48 1.20 28.07
C GLY A 91 9.00 1.60 27.94
N ALA A 92 8.71 2.84 28.28
CA ALA A 92 7.33 3.31 28.46
C ALA A 92 6.59 3.61 27.15
N GLU A 93 7.30 3.72 26.03
CA GLU A 93 6.69 3.96 24.72
C GLU A 93 6.12 2.65 24.16
N ASP A 94 6.89 1.56 24.17
CA ASP A 94 6.45 0.24 23.68
C ASP A 94 5.21 -0.28 24.42
N TRP A 95 5.13 -0.06 25.75
CA TRP A 95 3.92 -0.36 26.53
C TRP A 95 2.65 0.38 26.05
N LYS A 96 2.77 1.51 25.33
CA LYS A 96 1.62 2.24 24.78
C LYS A 96 1.10 1.62 23.49
N ASP A 97 1.94 0.90 22.76
CA ASP A 97 1.59 0.21 21.52
C ASP A 97 0.82 -1.09 21.76
N LEU A 98 0.91 -1.63 22.96
CA LEU A 98 0.15 -2.81 23.36
C LEU A 98 -1.30 -2.48 23.77
N GLU A 99 -2.23 -3.31 23.31
CA GLU A 99 -3.65 -3.22 23.63
C GLU A 99 -3.97 -3.98 24.93
N PRO A 100 -4.53 -3.33 25.96
CA PRO A 100 -4.88 -4.02 27.20
C PRO A 100 -6.09 -4.94 27.02
N LEU A 101 -6.00 -6.13 27.60
CA LEU A 101 -7.05 -7.13 27.69
C LEU A 101 -7.25 -7.48 29.17
N ILE A 102 -8.48 -7.38 29.68
CA ILE A 102 -8.75 -7.44 31.12
C ILE A 102 -9.59 -8.67 31.45
N LEU A 103 -9.00 -9.63 32.16
CA LEU A 103 -9.74 -10.69 32.80
C LEU A 103 -10.27 -10.16 34.13
N ARG A 104 -11.60 -9.94 34.19
CA ARG A 104 -12.24 -9.29 35.33
C ARG A 104 -12.19 -10.17 36.57
N ARG A 105 -12.03 -9.50 37.72
CA ARG A 105 -12.05 -10.13 39.03
C ARG A 105 -13.31 -10.97 39.22
N SER A 106 -13.15 -12.09 39.93
CA SER A 106 -14.23 -12.97 40.31
C SER A 106 -14.24 -13.12 41.83
N LEU A 107 -15.35 -12.76 42.48
CA LEU A 107 -15.52 -12.91 43.94
C LEU A 107 -15.52 -14.39 44.40
N SER A 108 -15.61 -15.33 43.46
CA SER A 108 -15.52 -16.77 43.72
C SER A 108 -14.84 -17.42 42.52
N PRO A 109 -13.50 -17.29 42.41
CA PRO A 109 -12.76 -17.90 41.32
C PRO A 109 -13.03 -19.41 41.28
N PRO A 110 -13.20 -20.00 40.09
CA PRO A 110 -13.44 -21.44 39.97
C PRO A 110 -12.29 -22.27 40.59
N GLU A 111 -12.63 -23.40 41.21
CA GLU A 111 -11.63 -24.36 41.71
C GLU A 111 -10.95 -25.14 40.58
N ALA A 112 -11.58 -25.20 39.40
CA ALA A 112 -11.01 -25.81 38.21
C ALA A 112 -9.94 -24.91 37.57
N GLU A 113 -9.02 -25.52 36.82
CA GLU A 113 -7.97 -24.82 36.09
C GLU A 113 -8.53 -23.78 35.13
N ILE A 114 -7.91 -22.59 35.09
CA ILE A 114 -8.31 -21.49 34.21
C ILE A 114 -7.27 -21.36 33.10
N TRP A 115 -7.73 -21.31 31.86
CA TRP A 115 -6.89 -21.24 30.68
C TRP A 115 -7.25 -20.05 29.81
N LEU A 116 -6.24 -19.38 29.25
CA LEU A 116 -6.42 -18.55 28.07
C LEU A 116 -6.04 -19.36 26.83
N ARG A 117 -6.76 -19.20 25.73
CA ARG A 117 -6.49 -19.91 24.48
C ARG A 117 -6.73 -19.00 23.28
N ILE A 118 -5.82 -19.01 22.33
CA ILE A 118 -6.04 -18.43 21.00
C ILE A 118 -6.43 -19.51 20.01
N GLU A 119 -7.37 -19.17 19.12
CA GLU A 119 -7.80 -19.98 17.99
C GLU A 119 -7.92 -19.10 16.75
N ASN A 120 -7.92 -19.71 15.56
CA ASN A 120 -8.03 -18.98 14.31
C ASN A 120 -9.33 -18.16 14.25
N GLY A 121 -9.19 -16.84 14.07
CA GLY A 121 -10.31 -15.92 13.82
C GLY A 121 -10.65 -15.78 12.33
N SER A 122 -9.68 -16.04 11.46
CA SER A 122 -9.76 -15.95 10.00
C SER A 122 -9.07 -17.13 9.32
N LEU A 123 -9.58 -17.51 8.14
CA LEU A 123 -8.92 -18.42 7.21
C LEU A 123 -7.90 -17.64 6.37
N ASP A 124 -6.80 -17.22 6.99
CA ASP A 124 -5.66 -16.60 6.30
C ASP A 124 -4.46 -17.55 6.24
N ASP A 125 -3.46 -17.16 5.45
CA ASP A 125 -2.22 -17.91 5.18
C ASP A 125 -1.16 -17.74 6.28
N VAL A 126 -1.46 -17.00 7.35
CA VAL A 126 -0.55 -16.75 8.46
C VAL A 126 -0.79 -17.77 9.57
N GLU A 127 0.28 -18.45 10.00
CA GLU A 127 0.24 -19.37 11.13
C GLU A 127 -0.27 -18.67 12.40
N LEU A 128 -1.12 -19.34 13.19
CA LEU A 128 -1.79 -18.74 14.36
C LEU A 128 -0.82 -18.04 15.33
N GLY A 129 0.29 -18.69 15.65
CA GLY A 129 1.33 -18.13 16.52
C GLY A 129 2.05 -16.91 15.94
N GLN A 130 1.91 -16.61 14.66
CA GLN A 130 2.51 -15.45 13.98
C GLN A 130 1.51 -14.31 13.75
N ARG A 131 0.30 -14.40 14.32
CA ARG A 131 -0.74 -13.37 14.16
C ARG A 131 -0.68 -12.31 15.25
N ILE A 132 -0.61 -12.75 16.51
CA ILE A 132 -0.54 -11.89 17.69
C ILE A 132 0.42 -12.43 18.74
N ARG A 133 0.84 -11.56 19.65
CA ARG A 133 1.53 -11.93 20.90
C ARG A 133 0.78 -11.32 22.07
N VAL A 134 0.69 -12.07 23.18
CA VAL A 134 0.06 -11.59 24.42
C VAL A 134 1.05 -11.70 25.56
N PHE A 135 1.25 -10.58 26.26
CA PHE A 135 2.08 -10.46 27.45
C PHE A 135 1.22 -10.35 28.72
N ASN A 136 1.76 -10.77 29.86
CA ASN A 136 1.21 -10.38 31.15
C ASN A 136 1.72 -8.99 31.61
N ASP A 137 1.27 -8.53 32.77
CA ASP A 137 1.64 -7.26 33.40
C ASP A 137 3.13 -7.09 33.73
N ARG A 138 3.95 -8.12 33.53
CA ARG A 138 5.42 -8.11 33.71
C ARG A 138 6.19 -8.20 32.40
N GLY A 139 5.51 -8.11 31.26
CA GLY A 139 6.13 -8.21 29.94
C GLY A 139 6.56 -9.63 29.56
N ARG A 140 6.04 -10.65 30.24
CA ARG A 140 6.29 -12.04 29.86
C ARG A 140 5.24 -12.49 28.86
N GLU A 141 5.70 -12.97 27.70
CA GLU A 141 4.84 -13.61 26.70
C GLU A 141 4.14 -14.84 27.31
N VAL A 142 2.81 -14.86 27.22
CA VAL A 142 1.94 -15.95 27.66
C VAL A 142 1.27 -16.69 26.50
N LEU A 143 1.02 -16.01 25.37
CA LEU A 143 0.47 -16.58 24.14
C LEU A 143 1.21 -15.96 22.95
N GLY A 144 1.38 -16.72 21.85
CA GLY A 144 2.09 -16.28 20.66
C GLY A 144 3.24 -17.21 20.27
N PRO A 145 4.24 -16.73 19.51
CA PRO A 145 5.28 -17.57 18.90
C PRO A 145 6.02 -18.48 19.89
N SER A 146 6.29 -18.01 21.11
CA SER A 146 6.98 -18.77 22.15
C SER A 146 6.07 -19.18 23.31
N GLY A 147 4.95 -18.47 23.51
CA GLY A 147 3.95 -18.81 24.52
C GLY A 147 3.07 -20.00 24.14
N GLY A 148 2.95 -20.28 22.83
CA GLY A 148 2.01 -21.26 22.28
C GLY A 148 0.58 -20.72 22.26
N ASP A 149 -0.36 -21.61 21.93
CA ASP A 149 -1.76 -21.23 21.71
C ASP A 149 -2.63 -21.34 22.98
N SER A 150 -2.06 -21.76 24.12
CA SER A 150 -2.79 -21.92 25.37
C SER A 150 -1.92 -21.64 26.59
N TYR A 151 -2.46 -20.87 27.54
CA TYR A 151 -1.80 -20.46 28.76
C TYR A 151 -2.60 -20.87 29.99
N HIS A 152 -1.99 -21.66 30.87
CA HIS A 152 -2.56 -21.98 32.18
C HIS A 152 -2.25 -20.87 33.17
N LEU A 153 -3.28 -20.28 33.78
CA LEU A 153 -3.09 -19.32 34.86
C LEU A 153 -2.37 -19.99 36.03
N SER A 154 -1.33 -19.35 36.55
CA SER A 154 -0.64 -19.81 37.74
C SER A 154 -1.54 -19.73 38.97
N ALA A 155 -1.22 -20.52 40.00
CA ALA A 155 -1.94 -20.47 41.27
C ALA A 155 -1.97 -19.05 41.89
N ALA A 156 -0.93 -18.24 41.64
CA ALA A 156 -0.88 -16.86 42.11
C ALA A 156 -1.84 -15.94 41.32
N GLU A 157 -1.88 -16.06 39.99
CA GLU A 157 -2.83 -15.33 39.14
C GLU A 157 -4.28 -15.70 39.51
N THR A 158 -4.58 -17.00 39.61
CA THR A 158 -5.91 -17.48 40.01
C THR A 158 -6.32 -16.97 41.39
N ALA A 159 -5.40 -16.95 42.36
CA ALA A 159 -5.69 -16.39 43.68
C ALA A 159 -5.97 -14.87 43.61
N SER A 160 -5.21 -14.12 42.82
CA SER A 160 -5.38 -12.67 42.69
C SER A 160 -6.69 -12.25 42.02
N LEU A 161 -7.34 -13.13 41.25
CA LEU A 161 -8.67 -12.85 40.68
C LEU A 161 -9.74 -12.58 41.75
N ALA A 162 -9.56 -13.05 42.99
CA ALA A 162 -10.44 -12.71 44.10
C ALA A 162 -10.29 -11.25 44.56
N ASP A 163 -9.09 -10.69 44.39
CA ASP A 163 -8.70 -9.39 44.93
C ASP A 163 -8.77 -8.27 43.87
N GLY A 164 -8.53 -8.59 42.59
CA GLY A 164 -8.47 -7.62 41.50
C GLY A 164 -8.54 -8.23 40.11
N ASP A 165 -8.56 -7.35 39.10
CA ASP A 165 -8.52 -7.74 37.70
C ASP A 165 -7.10 -8.20 37.32
N LEU A 166 -7.01 -9.11 36.34
CA LEU A 166 -5.75 -9.45 35.68
C LEU A 166 -5.68 -8.75 34.33
N THR A 167 -4.58 -8.04 34.08
CA THR A 167 -4.35 -7.35 32.80
C THR A 167 -3.31 -8.08 31.98
N TYR A 168 -3.66 -8.34 30.72
CA TYR A 168 -2.79 -8.82 29.66
C TYR A 168 -2.67 -7.73 28.60
N TYR A 169 -1.67 -7.83 27.73
CA TYR A 169 -1.36 -6.83 26.72
C TYR A 169 -1.08 -7.52 25.40
N ALA A 170 -1.77 -7.13 24.34
CA ALA A 170 -1.68 -7.76 23.03
C ALA A 170 -1.10 -6.83 21.97
N GLU A 171 -0.28 -7.40 21.10
CA GLU A 171 0.21 -6.78 19.87
C GLU A 171 -0.06 -7.67 18.67
N GLY A 172 -0.16 -7.06 17.49
CA GLY A 172 -0.17 -7.77 16.23
C GLY A 172 1.26 -8.06 15.76
N LEU A 173 1.43 -9.23 15.15
CA LEU A 173 2.68 -9.66 14.51
C LEU A 173 2.56 -9.67 12.98
N SER A 174 1.32 -9.76 12.46
CA SER A 174 1.02 -9.78 11.04
C SER A 174 -0.22 -8.95 10.74
N PHE A 175 -0.09 -7.98 9.82
CA PHE A 175 -1.18 -7.10 9.40
C PHE A 175 -2.40 -7.86 8.87
N ALA A 176 -3.59 -7.33 9.20
CA ALA A 176 -4.88 -7.82 8.72
C ALA A 176 -5.13 -9.31 8.99
N THR A 177 -4.71 -9.78 10.16
CA THR A 177 -5.01 -11.13 10.68
C THR A 177 -6.00 -11.03 11.83
N SER A 178 -6.65 -12.15 12.17
CA SER A 178 -7.53 -12.19 13.34
C SER A 178 -7.44 -13.49 14.12
N VAL A 179 -7.70 -13.38 15.42
CA VAL A 179 -7.75 -14.50 16.36
C VAL A 179 -8.97 -14.41 17.27
N ARG A 180 -9.40 -15.55 17.80
CA ARG A 180 -10.33 -15.64 18.92
C ARG A 180 -9.53 -15.93 20.18
N LEU A 181 -9.59 -15.05 21.18
CA LEU A 181 -9.01 -15.27 22.51
C LEU A 181 -10.12 -15.68 23.48
N SER A 182 -10.05 -16.89 24.00
CA SER A 182 -11.05 -17.46 24.91
C SER A 182 -10.48 -17.65 26.31
N VAL A 183 -11.31 -17.42 27.34
CA VAL A 183 -11.05 -17.87 28.70
C VAL A 183 -11.87 -19.13 29.00
N LEU A 184 -11.19 -20.19 29.45
CA LEU A 184 -11.79 -21.48 29.78
C LEU A 184 -11.63 -21.81 31.26
N VAL A 185 -12.62 -22.52 31.79
CA VAL A 185 -12.58 -23.13 33.13
C VAL A 185 -12.74 -24.63 32.95
N GLY A 186 -11.67 -25.38 33.22
CA GLY A 186 -11.52 -26.74 32.71
C GLY A 186 -11.71 -26.76 31.19
N PRO A 187 -12.58 -27.63 30.64
CA PRO A 187 -12.85 -27.68 29.20
C PRO A 187 -13.91 -26.67 28.72
N SER A 188 -14.52 -25.88 29.62
CA SER A 188 -15.67 -25.01 29.29
C SER A 188 -15.23 -23.59 29.01
N GLU A 189 -15.41 -23.10 27.78
CA GLU A 189 -15.31 -21.68 27.44
C GLU A 189 -16.31 -20.88 28.30
N GLN A 190 -15.82 -19.85 28.98
CA GLN A 190 -16.64 -18.93 29.77
C GLN A 190 -16.95 -17.66 28.97
N ASP A 191 -15.94 -17.12 28.31
CA ASP A 191 -16.04 -15.90 27.51
C ASP A 191 -14.92 -15.84 26.46
N TYR A 192 -15.04 -14.91 25.52
CA TYR A 192 -14.05 -14.72 24.47
C TYR A 192 -14.05 -13.29 23.91
N LEU A 193 -12.92 -12.91 23.32
CA LEU A 193 -12.75 -11.73 22.50
C LEU A 193 -12.34 -12.13 21.07
N SER A 194 -12.88 -11.42 20.08
CA SER A 194 -12.30 -11.41 18.74
C SER A 194 -11.27 -10.28 18.67
N ILE A 195 -10.06 -10.59 18.21
CA ILE A 195 -8.96 -9.64 18.08
C ILE A 195 -8.56 -9.56 16.62
N GLU A 196 -8.51 -8.35 16.06
CA GLU A 196 -8.06 -8.05 14.71
C GLU A 196 -6.76 -7.24 14.76
N THR A 197 -5.74 -7.68 14.03
CA THR A 197 -4.57 -6.86 13.76
C THR A 197 -4.92 -5.87 12.66
N ALA A 198 -4.71 -4.58 12.92
CA ALA A 198 -4.97 -3.52 11.98
C ALA A 198 -4.23 -3.73 10.65
N PRO A 199 -4.84 -3.37 9.50
CA PRO A 199 -4.20 -3.48 8.20
C PRO A 199 -3.08 -2.44 8.06
N LEU A 200 -2.23 -2.65 7.05
CA LEU A 200 -1.43 -1.59 6.45
C LEU A 200 -2.31 -0.80 5.47
N ILE A 201 -2.31 0.52 5.59
CA ILE A 201 -3.06 1.44 4.73
C ILE A 201 -2.08 2.38 4.05
N LEU A 202 -1.93 2.25 2.73
CA LEU A 202 -1.07 3.12 1.92
C LEU A 202 -1.77 4.45 1.61
N THR A 203 -1.00 5.53 1.44
CA THR A 203 -1.56 6.86 1.19
C THR A 203 -1.49 7.29 -0.27
N PRO A 204 -2.60 7.71 -0.92
CA PRO A 204 -2.59 8.18 -2.30
C PRO A 204 -1.91 9.55 -2.42
N GLN A 205 -1.44 9.87 -3.63
CA GLN A 205 -0.80 11.15 -3.95
C GLN A 205 -1.70 12.37 -3.70
N THR A 206 -3.01 12.16 -3.57
CA THR A 206 -4.00 13.18 -3.24
C THR A 206 -4.03 13.56 -1.76
N GLN A 207 -3.42 12.76 -0.87
CA GLN A 207 -3.28 13.12 0.54
C GLN A 207 -2.27 14.24 0.73
N ARG A 208 -2.49 15.03 1.78
CA ARG A 208 -1.66 16.19 2.09
C ARG A 208 -0.22 15.76 2.41
N PRO A 209 0.82 16.33 1.77
CA PRO A 209 2.20 15.96 2.04
C PRO A 209 2.65 16.42 3.43
N ARG A 210 3.39 15.58 4.15
CA ARG A 210 4.05 15.91 5.42
C ARG A 210 5.57 16.02 5.25
N ALA A 211 6.16 15.06 4.57
CA ALA A 211 7.60 15.03 4.31
C ALA A 211 7.90 14.43 2.94
N VAL A 212 8.93 14.93 2.27
CA VAL A 212 9.45 14.41 1.01
C VAL A 212 10.86 13.90 1.21
N TYR A 213 11.13 12.73 0.67
CA TYR A 213 12.39 12.03 0.71
C TYR A 213 12.96 12.00 -0.70
N VAL A 214 14.20 12.44 -0.86
CA VAL A 214 14.85 12.55 -2.17
C VAL A 214 16.24 11.94 -2.07
N ALA A 215 16.55 11.04 -2.98
CA ALA A 215 17.89 10.50 -3.10
C ALA A 215 18.88 11.61 -3.49
N ARG A 216 19.99 11.71 -2.76
CA ARG A 216 21.05 12.69 -2.99
C ARG A 216 22.35 11.96 -3.33
N PRO A 217 22.64 11.77 -4.63
CA PRO A 217 23.89 11.17 -5.08
C PRO A 217 25.11 11.94 -4.56
N SER A 218 26.18 11.21 -4.29
CA SER A 218 27.45 11.75 -3.81
C SER A 218 28.07 12.63 -4.90
N ALA A 219 28.70 13.74 -4.51
CA ALA A 219 29.28 14.66 -5.50
C ALA A 219 30.37 14.02 -6.37
N VAL A 220 30.98 12.91 -5.93
CA VAL A 220 32.00 12.17 -6.69
C VAL A 220 31.39 11.33 -7.82
N ALA A 221 30.17 10.84 -7.64
CA ALA A 221 29.47 10.01 -8.61
C ALA A 221 28.34 10.76 -9.36
N SER A 222 28.07 12.01 -8.97
CA SER A 222 26.97 12.83 -9.49
C SER A 222 27.44 13.89 -10.47
N SER A 223 26.69 14.12 -11.55
CA SER A 223 26.90 15.28 -12.41
C SER A 223 26.47 16.58 -11.70
N ALA A 224 27.04 17.72 -12.11
CA ALA A 224 26.58 19.03 -11.62
C ALA A 224 25.07 19.26 -11.86
N THR A 225 24.53 18.67 -12.93
CA THR A 225 23.11 18.73 -13.29
C THR A 225 22.24 17.98 -12.28
N ASN A 226 22.65 16.78 -11.85
CA ASN A 226 21.90 15.97 -10.86
C ASN A 226 21.83 16.70 -9.51
N LEU A 227 22.93 17.29 -9.06
CA LEU A 227 22.95 18.09 -7.83
C LEU A 227 22.07 19.36 -7.94
N ALA A 228 22.07 20.02 -9.11
CA ALA A 228 21.21 21.16 -9.35
C ALA A 228 19.72 20.77 -9.35
N TYR A 229 19.38 19.61 -9.91
CA TYR A 229 18.02 19.05 -9.85
C TYR A 229 17.58 18.84 -8.40
N VAL A 230 18.37 18.12 -7.59
CA VAL A 230 18.03 17.84 -6.17
C VAL A 230 17.81 19.13 -5.39
N GLU A 231 18.64 20.16 -5.62
CA GLU A 231 18.48 21.45 -4.94
C GLU A 231 17.23 22.22 -5.40
N ARG A 232 16.86 22.15 -6.69
CA ARG A 232 15.62 22.74 -7.20
C ARG A 232 14.41 22.02 -6.65
N PHE A 233 14.42 20.69 -6.66
CA PHE A 233 13.37 19.86 -6.06
C PHE A 233 13.19 20.23 -4.58
N ARG A 234 14.28 20.26 -3.81
CA ARG A 234 14.25 20.61 -2.38
C ARG A 234 13.62 21.97 -2.13
N LYS A 235 13.96 22.99 -2.94
CA LYS A 235 13.37 24.34 -2.83
C LYS A 235 11.88 24.33 -3.17
N ALA A 236 11.49 23.66 -4.25
CA ALA A 236 10.09 23.54 -4.66
C ALA A 236 9.26 22.84 -3.57
N ALA A 237 9.74 21.72 -3.05
CA ALA A 237 9.08 20.98 -1.98
C ALA A 237 8.96 21.79 -0.67
N ALA A 238 10.03 22.47 -0.26
CA ALA A 238 10.00 23.34 0.91
C ALA A 238 9.02 24.51 0.76
N SER A 239 8.87 25.07 -0.45
CA SER A 239 7.88 26.12 -0.73
C SER A 239 6.43 25.66 -0.59
N CYS A 240 6.19 24.35 -0.66
CA CYS A 240 4.89 23.73 -0.44
C CYS A 240 4.63 23.38 1.03
N GLY A 241 5.56 23.73 1.94
CA GLY A 241 5.45 23.45 3.38
C GLY A 241 5.77 22.01 3.79
N ALA A 242 6.29 21.19 2.88
CA ALA A 242 6.72 19.83 3.20
C ALA A 242 8.14 19.83 3.80
N ALA A 243 8.36 19.03 4.84
CA ALA A 243 9.72 18.78 5.34
C ALA A 243 10.51 18.00 4.28
N VAL A 244 11.77 18.35 4.01
CA VAL A 244 12.58 17.64 3.00
C VAL A 244 13.72 16.88 3.66
N ARG A 245 13.83 15.58 3.36
CA ARG A 245 14.90 14.69 3.79
C ARG A 245 15.69 14.23 2.58
N LEU A 246 17.01 14.41 2.63
CA LEU A 246 17.92 13.96 1.59
C LEU A 246 18.58 12.67 2.05
N LEU A 247 18.43 11.59 1.28
CA LEU A 247 19.07 10.31 1.58
C LEU A 247 20.40 10.21 0.82
N PRO A 248 21.54 10.01 1.50
CA PRO A 248 22.82 9.91 0.83
C PRO A 248 22.92 8.61 0.03
N THR A 249 23.47 8.68 -1.16
CA THR A 249 23.64 7.54 -2.07
C THR A 249 24.83 7.83 -2.97
N ARG A 250 25.45 6.83 -3.59
CA ARG A 250 26.52 6.99 -4.57
C ARG A 250 25.88 7.32 -5.91
N GLU A 251 25.04 6.43 -6.43
CA GLU A 251 24.43 6.57 -7.76
C GLU A 251 22.91 6.33 -7.77
N ASP A 252 22.40 5.53 -6.83
CA ASP A 252 21.00 5.15 -6.82
C ASP A 252 20.07 6.33 -6.52
N ALA A 253 19.21 6.67 -7.48
CA ALA A 253 18.29 7.78 -7.40
C ALA A 253 16.85 7.36 -7.08
N TRP A 254 16.53 6.06 -7.07
CA TRP A 254 15.15 5.57 -7.22
C TRP A 254 14.51 5.19 -5.88
N ILE A 255 14.32 6.18 -5.01
CA ILE A 255 13.72 5.93 -3.69
C ILE A 255 12.27 5.45 -3.77
N GLU A 256 11.50 5.89 -4.77
CA GLU A 256 10.11 5.45 -4.92
C GLU A 256 10.02 3.95 -5.24
N ASP A 257 11.04 3.40 -5.88
CA ASP A 257 11.12 1.97 -6.15
C ASP A 257 11.40 1.14 -4.89
N GLU A 258 12.02 1.76 -3.87
CA GLU A 258 12.47 1.09 -2.65
C GLU A 258 11.35 1.01 -1.60
N ILE A 259 10.50 2.04 -1.51
CA ILE A 259 9.53 2.17 -0.42
C ILE A 259 8.18 2.74 -0.85
N ALA A 260 7.13 2.38 -0.10
CA ALA A 260 5.85 3.09 -0.08
C ALA A 260 5.54 3.54 1.36
N TRP A 261 4.79 4.65 1.46
CA TRP A 261 4.33 5.17 2.75
C TRP A 261 2.91 4.72 3.06
N GLY A 262 2.73 4.18 4.25
CA GLY A 262 1.44 3.87 4.81
C GLY A 262 1.37 4.15 6.30
N TYR A 263 0.33 3.61 6.93
CA TYR A 263 0.16 3.63 8.36
C TYR A 263 -0.65 2.42 8.82
N THR A 264 -0.55 2.09 10.10
CA THR A 264 -1.47 1.18 10.79
C THR A 264 -2.10 1.91 11.97
N GLU A 265 -3.32 1.55 12.32
CA GLU A 265 -4.09 2.31 13.31
C GLU A 265 -5.08 1.45 14.08
N SER A 266 -5.10 1.63 15.40
CA SER A 266 -6.15 1.21 16.32
C SER A 266 -6.84 2.46 16.91
N PRO A 267 -7.92 2.30 17.71
CA PRO A 267 -8.51 3.42 18.45
C PRO A 267 -7.53 4.16 19.37
N ARG A 268 -6.47 3.47 19.83
CA ARG A 268 -5.49 4.00 20.80
C ARG A 268 -4.23 4.53 20.16
N ARG A 269 -3.74 3.88 19.10
CA ARG A 269 -2.40 4.11 18.54
C ARG A 269 -2.42 4.14 17.02
N ARG A 270 -1.47 4.89 16.47
CA ARG A 270 -1.23 4.99 15.03
C ARG A 270 0.27 5.07 14.82
N LEU A 271 0.80 4.20 13.95
CA LEU A 271 2.18 4.23 13.50
C LEU A 271 2.20 4.62 12.02
N ASP A 272 3.07 5.56 11.63
CA ASP A 272 3.44 5.68 10.21
C ASP A 272 4.28 4.43 9.85
N VAL A 273 4.13 3.85 8.66
CA VAL A 273 4.83 2.61 8.27
C VAL A 273 5.53 2.81 6.93
N VAL A 274 6.81 2.45 6.88
CA VAL A 274 7.55 2.25 5.63
C VAL A 274 7.29 0.82 5.18
N PHE A 275 6.60 0.67 4.05
CA PHE A 275 6.55 -0.60 3.34
C PHE A 275 7.75 -0.66 2.41
N HIS A 276 8.62 -1.64 2.58
CA HIS A 276 9.80 -1.83 1.75
C HIS A 276 9.50 -2.82 0.63
N PHE A 277 10.05 -2.59 -0.55
CA PHE A 277 9.90 -3.45 -1.73
C PHE A 277 11.15 -4.32 -1.94
N PRO A 278 11.05 -5.49 -2.63
CA PRO A 278 12.16 -6.42 -2.89
C PRO A 278 13.18 -5.90 -3.93
N ARG A 279 13.46 -4.59 -3.93
CA ARG A 279 14.45 -3.95 -4.76
C ARG A 279 15.85 -4.20 -4.23
N ASN A 280 16.05 -3.99 -2.93
CA ASN A 280 17.28 -4.35 -2.21
C ASN A 280 18.56 -3.73 -2.82
N GLU A 281 18.49 -2.46 -3.22
CA GLU A 281 19.58 -1.70 -3.85
C GLU A 281 20.32 -0.80 -2.83
N GLU A 282 21.12 0.15 -3.32
CA GLU A 282 21.94 1.03 -2.47
C GLU A 282 21.14 1.81 -1.41
N LEU A 283 19.91 2.22 -1.74
CA LEU A 283 19.06 2.99 -0.84
C LEU A 283 18.50 2.18 0.35
N THR A 284 18.44 0.84 0.28
CA THR A 284 17.90 -0.03 1.34
C THR A 284 18.48 0.31 2.71
N GLY A 285 19.80 0.48 2.77
CA GLY A 285 20.51 0.80 4.02
C GLY A 285 20.14 2.17 4.60
N GLU A 286 19.80 3.15 3.76
CA GLU A 286 19.37 4.48 4.21
C GLU A 286 17.91 4.51 4.63
N VAL A 287 17.02 3.85 3.88
CA VAL A 287 15.60 3.79 4.24
C VAL A 287 15.39 2.95 5.50
N ARG A 288 16.19 1.91 5.74
CA ARG A 288 16.11 1.10 6.97
C ARG A 288 16.39 1.92 8.24
N LYS A 289 17.17 3.01 8.14
CA LYS A 289 17.42 3.94 9.27
C LYS A 289 16.21 4.79 9.63
N LEU A 290 15.13 4.74 8.85
CA LEU A 290 13.89 5.45 9.15
C LEU A 290 13.13 4.78 10.30
N LEU A 291 13.29 3.46 10.48
CA LEU A 291 12.73 2.71 11.60
C LEU A 291 13.12 3.37 12.94
N GLY A 292 12.13 3.66 13.76
CA GLY A 292 12.29 4.30 15.06
C GLY A 292 10.93 4.55 15.72
N PRO A 293 10.87 5.34 16.80
CA PRO A 293 9.65 5.53 17.56
C PRO A 293 8.50 6.10 16.71
N ASP A 294 7.32 5.49 16.82
CA ASP A 294 6.11 5.79 16.04
C ASP A 294 6.29 5.67 14.50
N LEU A 295 7.38 5.06 14.01
CA LEU A 295 7.69 4.86 12.60
C LEU A 295 8.10 3.40 12.32
N GLY A 296 7.12 2.64 11.84
CA GLY A 296 7.21 1.23 11.57
C GLY A 296 7.86 0.84 10.25
N TRP A 297 8.20 -0.45 10.17
CA TRP A 297 8.83 -1.09 9.02
C TRP A 297 8.11 -2.39 8.68
N CYS A 298 7.78 -2.57 7.40
CA CYS A 298 7.08 -3.75 6.90
C CYS A 298 7.72 -4.26 5.61
N GLU A 299 7.90 -5.57 5.54
CA GLU A 299 8.29 -6.33 4.34
C GLU A 299 7.30 -7.50 4.16
N ALA A 300 6.99 -7.86 2.91
CA ALA A 300 6.05 -8.94 2.60
C ALA A 300 6.56 -9.85 1.46
N TYR A 301 7.86 -10.11 1.45
CA TYR A 301 8.56 -10.91 0.45
C TYR A 301 9.74 -11.68 1.12
N ASP A 302 10.39 -12.59 0.39
CA ASP A 302 11.60 -13.26 0.88
C ASP A 302 12.88 -12.71 0.22
N ASP A 303 13.95 -12.59 1.00
CA ASP A 303 15.27 -12.20 0.49
C ASP A 303 15.95 -13.31 -0.34
N SER A 304 15.33 -14.49 -0.46
CA SER A 304 15.87 -15.65 -1.19
C SER A 304 15.60 -15.66 -2.70
N GLY A 305 14.89 -14.66 -3.23
CA GLY A 305 14.64 -14.52 -4.67
C GLY A 305 15.78 -13.78 -5.40
N PRO A 306 16.00 -14.02 -6.71
CA PRO A 306 16.79 -13.09 -7.52
C PRO A 306 16.15 -11.70 -7.38
N SER A 307 16.97 -10.66 -7.18
CA SER A 307 16.58 -9.23 -7.17
C SER A 307 15.28 -9.04 -7.96
N GLY A 308 14.21 -8.67 -7.24
CA GLY A 308 12.84 -8.83 -7.72
C GLY A 308 12.67 -8.23 -9.11
N ASP A 309 11.87 -8.87 -9.96
CA ASP A 309 11.43 -8.27 -11.22
C ASP A 309 11.04 -6.80 -10.99
N SER A 310 11.40 -5.89 -11.90
CA SER A 310 11.13 -4.45 -11.74
C SER A 310 9.66 -4.16 -11.46
N LEU A 311 8.72 -5.01 -11.89
CA LEU A 311 7.31 -4.91 -11.51
C LEU A 311 7.05 -4.98 -9.99
N ASN A 312 7.97 -5.50 -9.19
CA ASN A 312 7.81 -5.62 -7.74
C ASN A 312 8.32 -4.37 -7.00
N HIS A 313 8.77 -3.34 -7.70
CA HIS A 313 9.25 -2.09 -7.12
C HIS A 313 8.11 -1.10 -6.85
N GLY A 314 8.34 -0.14 -5.96
CA GLY A 314 7.31 0.79 -5.50
C GLY A 314 6.73 1.73 -6.55
N GLY A 315 7.49 2.15 -7.59
CA GLY A 315 6.94 2.90 -8.72
C GLY A 315 5.81 2.15 -9.47
N ASN A 316 5.74 0.83 -9.31
CA ASN A 316 4.65 0.01 -9.85
C ASN A 316 3.46 -0.17 -8.90
N VAL A 317 3.49 0.31 -7.65
CA VAL A 317 2.42 0.13 -6.66
C VAL A 317 1.94 1.48 -6.14
N GLU A 318 0.78 1.89 -6.62
CA GLU A 318 0.20 3.20 -6.32
C GLU A 318 -1.17 3.06 -5.63
N VAL A 319 -1.72 4.18 -5.16
CA VAL A 319 -3.02 4.20 -4.48
C VAL A 319 -3.95 5.21 -5.14
N ALA A 320 -5.10 4.73 -5.58
CA ALA A 320 -6.19 5.55 -6.09
C ALA A 320 -6.84 6.33 -4.95
N PRO A 321 -7.32 7.55 -5.19
CA PRO A 321 -8.00 8.36 -4.17
C PRO A 321 -9.31 7.70 -3.68
N PRO A 322 -9.82 8.13 -2.51
CA PRO A 322 -11.11 7.68 -2.00
C PRO A 322 -12.25 7.80 -3.01
N THR A 323 -13.08 6.77 -3.08
CA THR A 323 -14.36 6.77 -3.77
C THR A 323 -15.47 6.52 -2.75
N PRO A 324 -16.76 6.77 -3.08
CA PRO A 324 -17.87 6.44 -2.19
C PRO A 324 -17.92 4.96 -1.81
N ALA A 325 -17.51 4.07 -2.73
CA ALA A 325 -17.36 2.66 -2.44
C ALA A 325 -16.11 2.42 -1.57
N PHE A 326 -14.96 2.95 -1.95
CA PHE A 326 -13.70 2.68 -1.25
C PHE A 326 -13.16 3.95 -0.59
N PRO A 327 -13.55 4.27 0.65
CA PRO A 327 -13.21 5.56 1.27
C PRO A 327 -11.75 5.69 1.72
N LEU A 328 -10.99 4.59 1.66
CA LEU A 328 -9.53 4.59 1.82
C LEU A 328 -8.80 4.45 0.48
N GLY A 329 -9.54 4.52 -0.63
CA GLY A 329 -8.98 4.29 -1.96
C GLY A 329 -8.75 2.81 -2.27
N ARG A 330 -8.05 2.55 -3.36
CA ARG A 330 -7.67 1.21 -3.79
C ARG A 330 -6.23 1.22 -4.27
N ILE A 331 -5.49 0.18 -3.91
CA ILE A 331 -4.16 -0.03 -4.48
C ILE A 331 -4.34 -0.34 -5.98
N TYR A 332 -3.44 0.14 -6.82
CA TYR A 332 -3.37 -0.26 -8.22
C TYR A 332 -1.91 -0.48 -8.64
N TYR A 333 -1.67 -1.53 -9.41
CA TYR A 333 -0.32 -1.88 -9.84
C TYR A 333 -0.31 -2.51 -11.22
N GLY A 334 0.85 -2.52 -11.86
CA GLY A 334 1.08 -3.11 -13.16
C GLY A 334 1.53 -4.58 -13.13
N SER A 335 1.08 -5.37 -14.10
CA SER A 335 1.38 -6.79 -14.24
C SER A 335 1.36 -7.21 -15.73
N ILE A 336 1.40 -8.50 -15.99
CA ILE A 336 1.33 -9.06 -17.35
C ILE A 336 -0.09 -8.93 -17.94
N ALA A 337 -0.18 -8.67 -19.23
CA ALA A 337 -1.41 -8.88 -19.99
C ALA A 337 -1.71 -10.38 -20.12
N VAL A 338 -2.97 -10.79 -19.92
CA VAL A 338 -3.41 -12.19 -20.17
C VAL A 338 -3.44 -12.52 -21.68
N HIS A 339 -2.98 -11.61 -22.54
CA HIS A 339 -2.99 -11.78 -23.98
C HIS A 339 -1.58 -11.99 -24.53
N ASP A 340 -1.34 -13.16 -25.10
CA ASP A 340 -0.29 -13.37 -26.09
C ASP A 340 -0.52 -12.38 -27.22
N ASP A 341 0.35 -11.40 -27.35
CA ASP A 341 0.36 -10.48 -28.48
C ASP A 341 1.18 -11.12 -29.61
N PRO A 342 0.56 -11.58 -30.70
CA PRO A 342 1.30 -12.21 -31.79
C PRO A 342 2.18 -11.22 -32.57
N LEU A 343 1.96 -9.91 -32.42
CA LEU A 343 2.71 -8.86 -33.12
C LEU A 343 3.89 -8.34 -32.28
N ASN A 344 3.91 -8.57 -30.97
CA ASN A 344 4.93 -8.04 -30.07
C ASN A 344 5.34 -9.09 -29.03
N SER A 345 6.62 -9.45 -29.04
CA SER A 345 7.20 -10.33 -28.00
C SER A 345 7.69 -9.49 -26.83
N TYR A 346 7.17 -9.75 -25.63
CA TYR A 346 7.60 -9.12 -24.39
C TYR A 346 8.46 -10.08 -23.55
N LEU A 347 9.23 -9.55 -22.61
CA LEU A 347 9.71 -10.37 -21.48
C LEU A 347 8.48 -10.65 -20.60
N PRO A 348 8.10 -11.91 -20.32
CA PRO A 348 6.97 -12.18 -19.44
C PRO A 348 7.37 -11.84 -18.00
N ARG A 349 6.86 -10.73 -17.49
CA ARG A 349 7.08 -10.25 -16.12
C ARG A 349 5.73 -10.15 -15.43
N ARG A 350 5.65 -10.64 -14.18
CA ARG A 350 4.40 -10.64 -13.40
C ARG A 350 4.69 -10.07 -12.01
N PHE A 351 3.73 -9.30 -11.50
CA PHE A 351 3.74 -8.87 -10.11
C PHE A 351 3.77 -10.08 -9.16
N ASP A 352 4.61 -10.02 -8.13
CA ASP A 352 4.82 -11.15 -7.23
C ASP A 352 3.53 -11.58 -6.52
N ALA A 353 3.29 -12.90 -6.49
CA ALA A 353 2.06 -13.46 -5.96
C ALA A 353 1.93 -13.27 -4.44
N ARG A 354 3.05 -13.18 -3.70
CA ARG A 354 3.05 -12.94 -2.26
C ARG A 354 2.76 -11.48 -1.96
N LEU A 355 3.36 -10.54 -2.71
CA LEU A 355 3.00 -9.12 -2.63
C LEU A 355 1.51 -8.90 -2.95
N HIS A 356 1.00 -9.54 -4.01
CA HIS A 356 -0.43 -9.52 -4.32
C HIS A 356 -1.29 -10.04 -3.16
N ALA A 357 -0.97 -11.23 -2.64
CA ALA A 357 -1.71 -11.83 -1.54
C ALA A 357 -1.68 -10.96 -0.28
N PHE A 358 -0.53 -10.34 0.02
CA PHE A 358 -0.38 -9.39 1.11
C PHE A 358 -1.32 -8.19 0.95
N PHE A 359 -1.33 -7.52 -0.21
CA PHE A 359 -2.20 -6.36 -0.44
C PHE A 359 -3.69 -6.73 -0.46
N VAL A 360 -4.06 -7.88 -1.02
CA VAL A 360 -5.43 -8.41 -0.96
C VAL A 360 -5.87 -8.63 0.50
N ARG A 361 -5.00 -9.21 1.33
CA ARG A 361 -5.31 -9.52 2.74
C ARG A 361 -5.62 -8.27 3.56
N GLN A 362 -5.06 -7.11 3.21
CA GLN A 362 -5.34 -5.85 3.92
C GLN A 362 -6.84 -5.49 3.89
N GLY A 363 -7.57 -5.91 2.85
CA GLY A 363 -9.03 -5.85 2.73
C GLY A 363 -9.62 -4.45 2.54
N VAL A 364 -8.96 -3.41 3.05
CA VAL A 364 -9.47 -2.03 3.09
C VAL A 364 -9.09 -1.19 1.87
N GLN A 365 -8.11 -1.65 1.07
CA GLN A 365 -7.70 -1.05 -0.20
C GLN A 365 -7.54 -2.14 -1.28
N PRO A 366 -8.62 -2.87 -1.63
CA PRO A 366 -8.53 -4.04 -2.50
C PRO A 366 -7.88 -3.68 -3.85
N PRO A 367 -6.84 -4.42 -4.29
CA PRO A 367 -6.01 -3.99 -5.40
C PRO A 367 -6.73 -4.03 -6.76
N ILE A 368 -6.21 -3.25 -7.72
CA ILE A 368 -6.56 -3.25 -9.14
C ILE A 368 -5.31 -3.65 -9.91
N GLU A 369 -5.37 -4.76 -10.65
CA GLU A 369 -4.28 -5.19 -11.53
C GLU A 369 -4.43 -4.57 -12.92
N LEU A 370 -3.36 -3.96 -13.44
CA LEU A 370 -3.27 -3.32 -14.75
C LEU A 370 -2.18 -3.99 -15.60
N HIS A 371 -2.12 -3.63 -16.88
CA HIS A 371 -1.16 -4.22 -17.82
C HIS A 371 -0.07 -3.22 -18.19
N THR A 372 1.12 -3.37 -17.62
CA THR A 372 2.27 -2.45 -17.80
C THR A 372 3.53 -3.15 -18.29
N ASN A 373 3.54 -4.48 -18.39
CA ASN A 373 4.71 -5.25 -18.85
C ASN A 373 5.24 -4.85 -20.24
N TRP A 374 4.45 -4.11 -21.03
CA TRP A 374 4.87 -3.53 -22.30
C TRP A 374 5.80 -2.31 -22.17
N LEU A 375 5.92 -1.69 -20.99
CA LEU A 375 6.92 -0.66 -20.70
C LEU A 375 8.27 -1.30 -20.40
N ALA A 376 9.37 -0.60 -20.71
CA ALA A 376 10.73 -1.11 -20.45
C ALA A 376 10.98 -1.32 -18.95
N VAL A 377 10.62 -0.34 -18.11
CA VAL A 377 10.67 -0.47 -16.65
C VAL A 377 9.47 -1.28 -16.17
N GLY A 378 8.26 -0.96 -16.64
CA GLY A 378 7.07 -1.75 -16.33
C GLY A 378 6.18 -1.13 -15.27
N HIS A 379 6.44 0.11 -14.88
CA HIS A 379 5.78 0.74 -13.74
C HIS A 379 4.52 1.48 -14.16
N ILE A 380 3.55 1.54 -13.27
CA ILE A 380 2.29 2.24 -13.55
C ILE A 380 2.43 3.76 -13.47
N ASP A 381 3.35 4.26 -12.65
CA ASP A 381 3.67 5.69 -12.50
C ASP A 381 4.22 6.34 -13.79
N GLU A 382 4.70 5.55 -14.74
CA GLU A 382 5.15 6.01 -16.06
C GLU A 382 3.98 6.57 -16.90
N VAL A 383 2.76 6.07 -16.65
CA VAL A 383 1.59 6.33 -17.50
C VAL A 383 0.37 6.86 -16.76
N ALA A 384 0.27 6.69 -15.44
CA ALA A 384 -0.89 7.09 -14.67
C ALA A 384 -0.52 7.64 -13.28
N ALA A 385 -1.10 8.79 -12.91
CA ALA A 385 -1.03 9.33 -11.56
C ALA A 385 -2.32 10.06 -11.17
N PHE A 386 -2.65 10.04 -9.87
CA PHE A 386 -3.79 10.79 -9.35
C PHE A 386 -3.34 12.06 -8.64
N VAL A 387 -3.89 13.20 -9.06
CA VAL A 387 -3.60 14.51 -8.47
C VAL A 387 -4.85 15.14 -7.87
N PRO A 388 -4.75 16.02 -6.86
CA PRO A 388 -5.90 16.75 -6.34
C PRO A 388 -6.62 17.55 -7.43
N ARG A 389 -7.94 17.73 -7.34
CA ARG A 389 -8.71 18.58 -8.26
C ARG A 389 -8.68 20.07 -7.85
N GLY A 390 -7.48 20.60 -7.57
CA GLY A 390 -7.29 21.99 -7.14
C GLY A 390 -8.05 22.31 -5.85
N ASP A 391 -9.04 23.20 -5.95
CA ASP A 391 -9.93 23.59 -4.83
C ASP A 391 -11.24 22.80 -4.78
N ALA A 392 -11.52 21.98 -5.80
CA ALA A 392 -12.72 21.16 -5.85
C ALA A 392 -12.47 19.83 -5.13
N PRO A 393 -13.51 19.25 -4.49
CA PRO A 393 -13.43 17.88 -3.99
C PRO A 393 -13.11 16.89 -5.11
N GLY A 394 -12.40 15.82 -4.75
CA GLY A 394 -12.02 14.75 -5.66
C GLY A 394 -10.63 14.94 -6.27
N SER A 395 -10.42 14.23 -7.37
CA SER A 395 -9.11 14.01 -7.98
C SER A 395 -9.19 14.04 -9.49
N LEU A 396 -8.04 14.15 -10.14
CA LEU A 396 -7.86 13.96 -11.56
C LEU A 396 -6.88 12.82 -11.79
N LEU A 397 -7.19 11.94 -12.73
CA LEU A 397 -6.25 10.99 -13.29
C LEU A 397 -5.46 11.69 -14.40
N LEU A 398 -4.16 11.88 -14.21
CA LEU A 398 -3.23 12.21 -15.29
C LEU A 398 -2.92 10.91 -16.02
N LEU A 399 -3.19 10.85 -17.33
CA LEU A 399 -2.99 9.65 -18.13
C LEU A 399 -2.16 9.96 -19.37
N ALA A 400 -1.06 9.24 -19.58
CA ALA A 400 -0.22 9.41 -20.76
C ALA A 400 -1.00 9.15 -22.05
N SER A 401 -0.88 10.05 -23.03
CA SER A 401 -1.58 9.99 -24.33
C SER A 401 -0.57 10.13 -25.48
N PRO A 402 -0.13 9.00 -26.07
CA PRO A 402 0.68 8.99 -27.28
C PRO A 402 0.03 9.70 -28.46
N LYS A 403 -1.30 9.52 -28.61
CA LYS A 403 -2.08 10.27 -29.59
C LYS A 403 -1.92 11.78 -29.42
N LEU A 404 -2.09 12.29 -28.21
CA LEU A 404 -1.95 13.73 -27.93
C LEU A 404 -0.51 14.21 -28.22
N GLY A 405 0.50 13.41 -27.88
CA GLY A 405 1.91 13.71 -28.20
C GLY A 405 2.13 13.90 -29.71
N PHE A 406 1.67 12.97 -30.54
CA PHE A 406 1.79 13.09 -32.01
C PHE A 406 0.93 14.22 -32.59
N ASP A 407 -0.24 14.48 -32.04
CA ASP A 407 -1.09 15.60 -32.46
C ASP A 407 -0.42 16.96 -32.15
N LEU A 408 0.36 17.07 -31.07
CA LEU A 408 1.16 18.27 -30.75
C LEU A 408 2.39 18.38 -31.65
N LEU A 409 3.14 17.29 -31.86
CA LEU A 409 4.27 17.28 -32.81
C LEU A 409 3.84 17.70 -34.22
N GLY A 410 2.64 17.30 -34.65
CA GLY A 410 2.09 17.66 -35.96
C GLY A 410 1.79 19.15 -36.13
N LYS A 411 1.72 19.92 -35.05
CA LYS A 411 1.48 21.38 -35.05
C LYS A 411 2.76 22.20 -34.98
N LEU A 412 3.90 21.56 -34.70
CA LEU A 412 5.21 22.21 -34.66
C LEU A 412 5.79 22.38 -36.07
N ASP A 413 6.70 23.33 -36.21
CA ASP A 413 7.52 23.48 -37.43
C ASP A 413 8.40 22.24 -37.61
N ARG A 414 8.28 21.57 -38.76
CA ARG A 414 8.99 20.32 -39.08
C ARG A 414 10.50 20.52 -39.15
N ASP A 415 10.95 21.71 -39.53
CA ASP A 415 12.36 22.05 -39.66
C ASP A 415 12.97 22.52 -38.33
N ALA A 416 12.17 22.73 -37.28
CA ALA A 416 12.65 23.15 -35.97
C ALA A 416 13.60 22.10 -35.37
N GLU A 417 14.76 22.56 -34.91
CA GLU A 417 15.72 21.70 -34.21
C GLU A 417 15.22 21.36 -32.81
N LEU A 418 15.39 20.10 -32.41
CA LEU A 418 15.12 19.64 -31.05
C LEU A 418 16.21 20.14 -30.09
N ASP A 419 15.94 20.22 -28.79
CA ASP A 419 16.97 20.50 -27.79
C ASP A 419 18.18 19.55 -27.97
N ALA A 420 19.40 20.08 -27.79
CA ALA A 420 20.65 19.33 -28.00
C ALA A 420 20.69 18.01 -27.23
N ARG A 421 19.99 17.93 -26.09
CA ARG A 421 19.86 16.73 -25.27
C ARG A 421 19.13 15.59 -25.97
N TYR A 422 18.03 15.86 -26.68
CA TYR A 422 17.35 14.85 -27.49
C TYR A 422 18.28 14.31 -28.58
N ARG A 423 18.99 15.21 -29.27
CA ARG A 423 19.91 14.86 -30.36
C ARG A 423 21.13 14.07 -29.90
N ALA A 424 21.56 14.30 -28.67
CA ALA A 424 22.67 13.58 -28.06
C ALA A 424 22.27 12.17 -27.57
N TRP A 425 21.02 12.00 -27.16
CA TRP A 425 20.52 10.73 -26.62
C TRP A 425 20.01 9.79 -27.71
N ILE A 426 19.14 10.28 -28.60
CA ILE A 426 18.55 9.47 -29.68
C ILE A 426 19.12 9.97 -31.00
N ALA A 427 20.11 9.24 -31.54
CA ALA A 427 20.84 9.63 -32.75
C ALA A 427 19.97 9.84 -34.00
N GLN A 428 18.75 9.29 -34.02
CA GLN A 428 17.80 9.49 -35.13
C GLN A 428 17.04 10.82 -35.05
N LEU A 429 17.05 11.52 -33.91
CA LEU A 429 16.18 12.68 -33.65
C LEU A 429 16.96 14.00 -33.59
N HIS A 430 17.00 14.74 -34.70
CA HIS A 430 17.62 16.06 -34.80
C HIS A 430 16.60 17.21 -34.88
N ARG A 431 15.52 17.00 -35.63
CA ARG A 431 14.44 17.96 -35.89
C ARG A 431 13.08 17.33 -35.58
N VAL A 432 12.03 18.15 -35.53
CA VAL A 432 10.65 17.68 -35.32
C VAL A 432 10.23 16.66 -36.40
N GLU A 433 10.64 16.84 -37.66
CA GLU A 433 10.34 15.91 -38.76
C GLU A 433 10.81 14.47 -38.46
N ASP A 434 11.89 14.32 -37.69
CA ASP A 434 12.47 13.00 -37.42
C ASP A 434 11.54 12.11 -36.59
N PHE A 435 10.61 12.66 -35.80
CA PHE A 435 9.58 11.85 -35.14
C PHE A 435 8.63 11.14 -36.12
N PHE A 436 8.55 11.62 -37.36
CA PHE A 436 7.66 11.09 -38.39
C PHE A 436 8.39 10.18 -39.39
N SER A 437 9.72 10.30 -39.49
CA SER A 437 10.55 9.50 -40.39
C SER A 437 11.34 8.40 -39.66
N ALA A 438 11.63 8.57 -38.36
CA ALA A 438 12.35 7.59 -37.55
C ALA A 438 11.59 6.26 -37.43
N THR A 439 12.36 5.20 -37.23
CA THR A 439 11.82 3.83 -37.15
C THR A 439 12.32 3.10 -35.90
N THR A 440 11.47 2.21 -35.40
CA THR A 440 11.79 1.33 -34.27
C THR A 440 11.03 0.01 -34.43
N LEU A 441 11.70 -1.13 -34.16
CA LEU A 441 11.18 -2.48 -34.42
C LEU A 441 10.59 -2.67 -35.85
N GLY A 442 11.22 -2.05 -36.86
CA GLY A 442 10.74 -2.13 -38.25
C GLY A 442 9.44 -1.38 -38.54
N ARG A 443 8.95 -0.56 -37.60
CA ARG A 443 7.78 0.31 -37.74
C ARG A 443 8.20 1.78 -37.72
N SER A 444 7.40 2.67 -38.30
CA SER A 444 7.60 4.10 -38.04
C SER A 444 7.35 4.39 -36.57
N LEU A 445 8.03 5.39 -36.01
CA LEU A 445 7.84 5.79 -34.62
C LEU A 445 6.38 6.19 -34.34
N ARG A 446 5.71 6.79 -35.32
CA ARG A 446 4.27 7.07 -35.27
C ARG A 446 3.43 5.81 -35.12
N GLN A 447 3.70 4.77 -35.91
CA GLN A 447 2.96 3.52 -35.79
C GLN A 447 3.23 2.83 -34.45
N TYR A 448 4.49 2.82 -34.00
CA TYR A 448 4.84 2.30 -32.68
C TYR A 448 4.03 2.98 -31.56
N ASN A 449 3.85 4.30 -31.64
CA ASN A 449 3.07 5.03 -30.63
C ASN A 449 1.56 4.83 -30.74
N ILE A 450 1.03 4.50 -31.93
CA ILE A 450 -0.36 4.03 -32.06
C ILE A 450 -0.51 2.70 -31.31
N ASP A 451 0.44 1.77 -31.48
CA ASP A 451 0.40 0.48 -30.79
C ASP A 451 0.56 0.65 -29.25
N VAL A 452 1.33 1.64 -28.78
CA VAL A 452 1.40 2.02 -27.34
C VAL A 452 0.08 2.59 -26.85
N ASP A 453 -0.53 3.49 -27.63
CA ASP A 453 -1.82 4.11 -27.32
C ASP A 453 -2.91 3.04 -27.14
N GLU A 454 -2.91 2.00 -27.97
CA GLU A 454 -3.81 0.86 -27.82
C GLU A 454 -3.66 0.10 -26.49
N ARG A 455 -2.50 0.14 -25.82
CA ARG A 455 -2.32 -0.45 -24.47
C ARG A 455 -2.99 0.37 -23.39
N ILE A 456 -2.97 1.69 -23.54
CA ILE A 456 -3.48 2.62 -22.54
C ILE A 456 -4.99 2.82 -22.73
N PHE A 457 -5.46 2.94 -23.97
CA PHE A 457 -6.84 3.26 -24.32
C PHE A 457 -7.58 2.11 -25.00
N GLY A 458 -6.91 1.19 -25.69
CA GLY A 458 -7.56 0.19 -26.56
C GLY A 458 -7.61 0.65 -28.02
N SER A 459 -8.19 -0.17 -28.90
CA SER A 459 -8.17 0.08 -30.36
C SER A 459 -8.93 1.33 -30.82
N ASP A 460 -9.79 1.89 -29.98
CA ASP A 460 -10.42 3.19 -30.19
C ASP A 460 -10.09 4.10 -29.00
N HIS A 461 -9.21 5.07 -29.24
CA HIS A 461 -8.78 6.04 -28.23
C HIS A 461 -9.96 6.78 -27.56
N ALA A 462 -11.00 7.10 -28.33
CA ALA A 462 -12.16 7.84 -27.84
C ALA A 462 -13.17 6.94 -27.12
N ALA A 463 -13.16 5.63 -27.41
CA ALA A 463 -14.03 4.63 -26.81
C ALA A 463 -13.19 3.50 -26.18
N PRO A 464 -12.62 3.73 -24.98
CA PRO A 464 -11.58 2.85 -24.46
C PRO A 464 -12.08 1.44 -24.19
N SER A 465 -11.25 0.44 -24.51
CA SER A 465 -11.57 -0.98 -24.26
C SER A 465 -11.69 -1.25 -22.76
N PRO A 466 -12.62 -2.10 -22.29
CA PRO A 466 -12.70 -2.52 -20.89
C PRO A 466 -11.42 -3.14 -20.32
N SER A 467 -10.54 -3.68 -21.18
CA SER A 467 -9.25 -4.28 -20.81
C SER A 467 -8.05 -3.34 -20.90
N SER A 468 -8.25 -2.11 -21.37
CA SER A 468 -7.20 -1.08 -21.39
C SER A 468 -6.98 -0.48 -20.00
N ILE A 469 -5.83 0.18 -19.78
CA ILE A 469 -5.57 0.89 -18.52
C ILE A 469 -6.69 1.89 -18.20
N LYS A 470 -7.09 2.73 -19.18
CA LYS A 470 -8.19 3.69 -19.01
C LYS A 470 -9.51 3.00 -18.70
N GLY A 471 -9.83 1.92 -19.42
CA GLY A 471 -11.09 1.18 -19.23
C GLY A 471 -11.21 0.53 -17.86
N ILE A 472 -10.16 -0.13 -17.39
CA ILE A 472 -10.11 -0.77 -16.07
C ILE A 472 -10.24 0.31 -14.98
N LEU A 473 -9.41 1.36 -14.99
CA LEU A 473 -9.45 2.42 -13.98
C LEU A 473 -10.82 3.12 -13.94
N LYS A 474 -11.43 3.39 -15.10
CA LYS A 474 -12.79 3.96 -15.15
C LYS A 474 -13.83 3.05 -14.52
N SER A 475 -13.80 1.76 -14.82
CA SER A 475 -14.76 0.78 -14.29
C SER A 475 -14.57 0.58 -12.79
N GLU A 476 -13.34 0.35 -12.34
CA GLU A 476 -13.00 -0.03 -10.97
C GLU A 476 -13.11 1.13 -9.97
N LEU A 477 -13.01 2.37 -10.44
CA LEU A 477 -13.05 3.59 -9.61
C LEU A 477 -14.25 4.50 -9.92
N GLY A 478 -15.08 4.16 -10.91
CA GLY A 478 -16.24 4.95 -11.30
C GLY A 478 -15.90 6.32 -11.89
N LEU A 479 -14.79 6.44 -12.63
CA LEU A 479 -14.31 7.71 -13.20
C LEU A 479 -15.14 8.13 -14.42
N ALA A 480 -15.50 9.40 -14.49
CA ALA A 480 -16.02 10.04 -15.70
C ALA A 480 -14.87 10.58 -16.56
N GLU A 481 -15.14 10.89 -17.83
CA GLU A 481 -14.14 11.54 -18.70
C GLU A 481 -13.68 12.89 -18.14
N THR A 482 -14.52 13.59 -17.39
CA THR A 482 -14.17 14.85 -16.71
C THR A 482 -13.22 14.69 -15.54
N ASP A 483 -12.92 13.45 -15.15
CA ASP A 483 -11.98 13.13 -14.08
C ASP A 483 -10.62 12.70 -14.64
N ILE A 484 -10.47 12.69 -15.98
CA ILE A 484 -9.26 12.25 -16.67
C ILE A 484 -8.67 13.43 -17.45
N LEU A 485 -7.39 13.66 -17.24
CA LEU A 485 -6.58 14.62 -17.97
C LEU A 485 -5.51 13.86 -18.76
N GLU A 486 -5.66 13.83 -20.07
CA GLU A 486 -4.66 13.26 -20.94
C GLU A 486 -3.44 14.18 -21.04
N VAL A 487 -2.25 13.64 -20.77
CA VAL A 487 -0.97 14.36 -20.85
C VAL A 487 -0.15 13.81 -22.01
N PRO A 488 0.49 14.67 -22.83
CA PRO A 488 1.18 14.23 -24.04
C PRO A 488 2.39 13.37 -23.68
N ALA A 489 2.50 12.23 -24.35
CA ALA A 489 3.64 11.32 -24.22
C ALA A 489 4.10 10.86 -25.60
N VAL A 490 5.37 10.48 -25.73
CA VAL A 490 5.92 9.88 -26.96
C VAL A 490 6.92 8.83 -26.52
N PHE A 491 6.83 7.63 -27.08
CA PHE A 491 7.63 6.47 -26.70
C PHE A 491 8.48 5.95 -27.86
N PHE A 492 9.55 5.24 -27.52
CA PHE A 492 10.32 4.42 -28.44
C PHE A 492 10.57 3.04 -27.83
N ASN A 493 11.05 2.10 -28.63
CA ASN A 493 11.46 0.80 -28.13
C ASN A 493 12.85 0.86 -27.50
N ASP A 494 12.95 0.41 -26.26
CA ASP A 494 14.17 0.27 -25.48
C ASP A 494 14.13 -1.03 -24.65
N ALA A 495 14.21 -2.17 -25.34
CA ALA A 495 14.31 -3.49 -24.70
C ALA A 495 15.76 -3.84 -24.28
N GLY A 496 16.70 -2.89 -24.40
CA GLY A 496 18.12 -3.11 -24.21
C GLY A 496 18.79 -3.95 -25.33
N PRO A 497 20.13 -3.90 -25.42
CA PRO A 497 20.89 -4.55 -26.50
C PRO A 497 20.82 -6.09 -26.47
N ALA A 498 20.49 -6.69 -25.33
CA ALA A 498 20.33 -8.14 -25.22
C ALA A 498 18.99 -8.66 -25.78
N PHE A 499 18.02 -7.77 -26.02
CA PHE A 499 16.67 -8.13 -26.43
C PHE A 499 16.12 -7.19 -27.52
N GLU A 500 16.97 -6.76 -28.46
CA GLU A 500 16.61 -5.76 -29.50
C GLU A 500 15.35 -6.09 -30.32
N SER A 501 14.96 -7.36 -30.41
CA SER A 501 13.73 -7.81 -31.09
C SER A 501 12.49 -7.88 -30.19
N ARG A 502 12.62 -7.63 -28.88
CA ARG A 502 11.52 -7.58 -27.93
C ARG A 502 11.01 -6.15 -27.78
N TRP A 503 9.75 -6.07 -27.36
CA TRP A 503 9.10 -4.81 -27.04
C TRP A 503 9.38 -4.41 -25.59
N GLY A 504 9.80 -3.15 -25.40
CA GLY A 504 9.87 -2.47 -24.11
C GLY A 504 9.75 -0.96 -24.35
N ALA A 505 8.57 -0.40 -24.14
CA ALA A 505 8.31 1.01 -24.43
C ALA A 505 8.94 1.91 -23.38
N ARG A 506 9.59 2.96 -23.84
CA ARG A 506 10.20 3.97 -22.99
C ARG A 506 9.85 5.36 -23.48
N ALA A 507 9.53 6.27 -22.57
CA ALA A 507 9.23 7.65 -22.91
C ALA A 507 10.47 8.35 -23.51
N ILE A 508 10.31 8.92 -24.72
CA ILE A 508 11.27 9.85 -25.32
C ILE A 508 11.16 11.20 -24.62
N ILE A 509 9.93 11.71 -24.48
CA ILE A 509 9.66 13.01 -23.88
C ILE A 509 9.22 12.75 -22.43
N PRO A 510 9.78 13.44 -21.42
CA PRO A 510 9.32 13.32 -20.03
C PRO A 510 7.81 13.52 -19.92
N CYS A 511 7.13 12.68 -19.13
CA CYS A 511 5.68 12.66 -19.05
C CYS A 511 5.19 13.24 -17.72
N ALA A 512 4.15 14.09 -17.75
CA ALA A 512 3.57 14.66 -16.53
C ALA A 512 2.82 13.62 -15.66
N ALA A 513 2.58 12.42 -16.16
CA ALA A 513 2.09 11.30 -15.35
C ALA A 513 3.10 10.94 -14.26
N ASN A 514 4.42 11.05 -14.51
CA ASN A 514 5.47 10.82 -13.52
C ASN A 514 5.81 12.11 -12.75
N SER A 515 4.79 12.82 -12.26
CA SER A 515 4.95 14.05 -11.47
C SER A 515 4.85 13.77 -9.98
N CYS A 516 5.40 14.65 -9.14
CA CYS A 516 5.32 14.54 -7.68
C CYS A 516 4.34 15.60 -7.11
N PRO A 517 3.10 15.23 -6.74
CA PRO A 517 2.10 16.17 -6.25
C PRO A 517 2.32 16.51 -4.78
N LEU A 518 2.48 17.79 -4.48
CA LEU A 518 2.62 18.35 -3.14
C LEU A 518 1.44 19.27 -2.82
N GLY A 519 0.24 18.68 -2.82
CA GLY A 519 -1.02 19.42 -2.78
C GLY A 519 -1.34 20.03 -4.15
N ARG A 520 -1.50 21.36 -4.22
CA ARG A 520 -1.81 22.04 -5.48
C ARG A 520 -0.60 22.24 -6.39
N THR A 521 0.60 22.17 -5.84
CA THR A 521 1.84 22.27 -6.61
C THR A 521 2.25 20.89 -7.08
N LEU A 522 2.45 20.72 -8.38
CA LEU A 522 2.95 19.48 -8.96
C LEU A 522 4.39 19.74 -9.41
N LEU A 523 5.35 18.96 -8.92
CA LEU A 523 6.71 18.99 -9.44
C LEU A 523 6.69 18.15 -10.72
N VAL A 524 6.95 18.77 -11.87
CA VAL A 524 6.79 18.17 -13.20
C VAL A 524 8.09 18.27 -13.97
N ALA A 525 8.45 17.21 -14.68
CA ALA A 525 9.60 17.18 -15.58
C ALA A 525 9.48 18.21 -16.71
N ASP A 526 10.56 18.92 -17.02
CA ASP A 526 10.62 19.79 -18.18
C ASP A 526 10.72 18.96 -19.46
N MET A 527 9.69 19.08 -20.31
CA MET A 527 9.56 18.34 -21.56
C MET A 527 10.51 18.83 -22.66
N LEU A 528 11.17 19.99 -22.46
CA LEU A 528 12.10 20.59 -23.40
C LEU A 528 11.49 20.88 -24.79
N LEU A 529 10.17 20.96 -24.86
CA LEU A 529 9.36 21.27 -26.03
C LEU A 529 8.27 22.26 -25.60
N PRO A 530 8.36 23.55 -25.99
CA PRO A 530 7.44 24.58 -25.51
C PRO A 530 5.96 24.22 -25.70
N ALA A 531 5.56 23.69 -26.86
CA ALA A 531 4.15 23.34 -27.10
C ALA A 531 3.62 22.23 -26.18
N PHE A 532 4.48 21.30 -25.75
CA PHE A 532 4.11 20.25 -24.79
C PHE A 532 3.94 20.86 -23.40
N ARG A 533 4.93 21.66 -22.98
CA ARG A 533 4.93 22.38 -21.71
C ARG A 533 3.71 23.29 -21.58
N ASP A 534 3.44 24.12 -22.59
CA ASP A 534 2.34 25.07 -22.61
C ASP A 534 0.98 24.36 -22.57
N ARG A 535 0.86 23.21 -23.25
CA ARG A 535 -0.36 22.40 -23.22
C ARG A 535 -0.63 21.83 -21.83
N VAL A 536 0.38 21.22 -21.20
CA VAL A 536 0.24 20.68 -19.84
C VAL A 536 0.01 21.78 -18.82
N GLU A 537 0.71 22.92 -18.95
CA GLU A 537 0.52 24.07 -18.09
C GLU A 537 -0.93 24.60 -18.17
N ALA A 538 -1.46 24.79 -19.37
CA ALA A 538 -2.84 25.24 -19.56
C ALA A 538 -3.86 24.25 -18.96
N ASP A 539 -3.66 22.96 -19.19
CA ASP A 539 -4.54 21.90 -18.69
C ASP A 539 -4.53 21.84 -17.15
N LEU A 540 -3.36 21.87 -16.51
CA LEU A 540 -3.23 21.89 -15.04
C LEU A 540 -3.80 23.17 -14.43
N GLN A 541 -3.52 24.34 -15.02
CA GLN A 541 -4.03 25.62 -14.54
C GLN A 541 -5.55 25.72 -14.65
N SER A 542 -6.18 25.05 -15.62
CA SER A 542 -7.65 24.98 -15.73
C SER A 542 -8.30 24.33 -14.49
N TYR A 543 -7.55 23.48 -13.79
CA TYR A 543 -7.91 22.87 -12.51
C TYR A 543 -7.25 23.54 -11.30
N ARG A 544 -6.67 24.74 -11.48
CA ARG A 544 -5.98 25.52 -10.44
C ARG A 544 -4.77 24.80 -9.80
N LEU A 545 -4.21 23.84 -10.51
CA LEU A 545 -2.93 23.22 -10.17
C LEU A 545 -1.79 24.09 -10.66
N VAL A 546 -0.66 24.04 -9.94
CA VAL A 546 0.51 24.88 -10.18
C VAL A 546 1.69 23.97 -10.57
N PRO A 547 2.08 23.92 -11.84
CA PRO A 547 3.26 23.17 -12.22
C PRO A 547 4.54 23.87 -11.76
N ALA A 548 5.41 23.13 -11.07
CA ALA A 548 6.77 23.50 -10.74
C ALA A 548 7.71 22.68 -11.63
N TRP A 549 8.17 23.29 -12.72
CA TRP A 549 8.97 22.63 -13.75
C TRP A 549 10.40 22.36 -13.27
N LEU A 550 10.85 21.11 -13.42
CA LEU A 550 12.18 20.65 -13.03
C LEU A 550 12.90 20.07 -14.24
N ASP A 551 14.15 20.49 -14.46
CA ASP A 551 15.03 19.84 -15.43
C ASP A 551 15.56 18.53 -14.82
N ASP A 552 14.87 17.43 -15.10
CA ASP A 552 15.14 16.07 -14.64
C ASP A 552 15.85 15.23 -15.71
N TRP A 553 16.38 15.84 -16.76
CA TRP A 553 16.89 15.11 -17.94
C TRP A 553 17.89 14.00 -17.58
N ALA A 554 18.72 14.25 -16.57
CA ALA A 554 19.71 13.28 -16.10
C ALA A 554 19.13 12.10 -15.31
N LEU A 555 17.85 12.17 -14.92
CA LEU A 555 17.03 11.08 -14.37
C LEU A 555 16.13 10.45 -15.44
N HIS A 556 15.64 11.24 -16.40
CA HIS A 556 14.86 10.73 -17.54
C HIS A 556 15.65 9.74 -18.42
N VAL A 557 16.92 10.06 -18.74
CA VAL A 557 17.80 9.22 -19.58
C VAL A 557 18.25 7.90 -18.93
N PRO A 558 18.23 7.71 -17.61
CA PRO A 558 18.30 6.38 -16.98
C PRO A 558 16.93 5.78 -16.55
N TYR A 559 15.87 6.03 -17.32
CA TYR A 559 14.55 5.37 -17.22
C TYR A 559 13.63 5.84 -16.07
N GLY A 560 13.90 6.98 -15.44
CA GLY A 560 13.05 7.50 -14.38
C GLY A 560 12.39 8.83 -14.70
N GLY A 561 11.94 9.51 -13.65
CA GLY A 561 11.38 10.85 -13.72
C GLY A 561 11.34 11.50 -12.34
N VAL A 562 10.56 12.57 -12.24
CA VAL A 562 10.43 13.35 -11.00
C VAL A 562 9.83 12.52 -9.86
N HIS A 563 8.79 11.73 -10.15
CA HIS A 563 8.15 10.87 -9.16
C HIS A 563 9.08 9.74 -8.73
N CYS A 564 9.69 8.99 -9.66
CA CYS A 564 10.56 7.85 -9.33
C CYS A 564 11.74 8.23 -8.39
N ASN A 565 12.21 9.47 -8.44
CA ASN A 565 13.32 9.95 -7.61
C ASN A 565 12.91 10.44 -6.21
N SER A 566 11.61 10.52 -5.92
CA SER A 566 11.11 11.08 -4.68
C SER A 566 10.06 10.19 -4.05
N SER A 567 10.04 10.10 -2.73
CA SER A 567 8.96 9.44 -2.01
C SER A 567 8.34 10.38 -0.99
N VAL A 568 7.02 10.41 -0.90
CA VAL A 568 6.28 11.41 -0.11
C VAL A 568 5.48 10.75 1.00
N ARG A 569 5.83 11.05 2.25
CA ARG A 569 5.01 10.69 3.41
C ARG A 569 3.87 11.69 3.56
N ARG A 570 2.64 11.19 3.63
CA ARG A 570 1.42 12.01 3.62
C ARG A 570 0.62 11.87 4.92
N GLU A 571 -0.36 12.74 5.10
CA GLU A 571 -1.34 12.61 6.18
C GLU A 571 -2.19 11.34 5.97
N ALA A 572 -2.41 10.60 7.04
CA ALA A 572 -3.33 9.47 7.06
C ALA A 572 -4.78 9.93 6.86
N PHE A 573 -5.65 9.01 6.42
CA PHE A 573 -7.07 9.32 6.25
C PHE A 573 -7.72 9.72 7.58
N THR A 574 -8.69 10.61 7.51
CA THR A 574 -9.55 10.96 8.66
C THR A 574 -10.61 9.89 8.91
N HIS A 575 -11.03 9.19 7.85
CA HIS A 575 -11.95 8.08 7.93
C HIS A 575 -11.29 6.86 8.59
N ARG A 576 -11.94 6.27 9.59
CA ARG A 576 -11.38 5.12 10.31
C ARG A 576 -11.67 3.84 9.53
N TRP A 577 -10.65 3.01 9.34
CA TRP A 577 -10.77 1.80 8.51
C TRP A 577 -11.80 0.80 9.05
N TRP A 578 -12.04 0.83 10.37
CA TRP A 578 -13.01 -0.02 11.05
C TRP A 578 -14.45 0.49 11.02
N GLU A 579 -14.73 1.66 10.42
CA GLU A 579 -16.08 2.21 10.26
C GLU A 579 -16.82 1.59 9.06
N ASN A 580 -16.11 1.08 8.05
CA ASN A 580 -16.75 0.44 6.89
C ASN A 580 -17.10 -1.01 7.15
N ARG A 581 -18.40 -1.28 7.12
CA ARG A 581 -18.97 -2.59 7.44
C ARG A 581 -19.16 -3.50 6.22
N GLU A 582 -19.03 -2.98 4.99
CA GLU A 582 -19.39 -3.69 3.76
C GLU A 582 -18.22 -4.35 3.00
N PHE A 583 -16.96 -4.00 3.31
CA PHE A 583 -15.77 -4.55 2.60
C PHE A 583 -15.13 -5.75 3.30
N ARG A 584 -15.67 -6.15 4.45
CA ARG A 584 -15.26 -7.35 5.18
C ARG A 584 -16.05 -8.52 4.61
N SER A 585 -15.57 -9.14 3.54
CA SER A 585 -16.10 -10.43 3.11
C SER A 585 -15.94 -11.46 4.24
N PRO A 586 -16.92 -12.35 4.46
CA PRO A 586 -16.88 -13.36 5.52
C PRO A 586 -15.73 -14.37 5.38
#